data_AF-A0A7S0TR43-F1
#
_entry.id   AF-A0A7S0TR43-F1
#
_cell.length_a   1.000
_cell.length_b   1.000
_cell.length_c   1.000
_cell.angle_alpha   90.00
_cell.angle_beta   90.00
_cell.angle_gamma   90.00
#
_symmetry.space_group_name_H-M   'P 1'
#
loop_
_entity.id
_entity.type
_entity.pdbx_description
1 polymer ?
#
loop_
_entity_poly.entity_id
_entity_poly.type
_entity_poly.pdbx_seq_one_letter_code
_entity_poly.pdbx_strand_id
1 'polypeptide(L)'
;VEGENGVRTTKFTLLTFLPIELFEQFQRLFNCFWLAQCIIVLIPDMTPTNPISTILAFGFVIGLSATKSGWEDYQRHKADREANSQIVEILRDSEFRRFESRCIRVGDVIRVKKEEQFPADMVLLSCDGGADMCYL
;
A
#
# COMPACT_ATOMS: atom_id res chain seq x y z
N VAL A 1 -11.94 4.59 -17.28
CA VAL A 1 -12.65 3.75 -16.29
C VAL A 1 -12.77 4.60 -15.05
N GLU A 2 -13.70 5.56 -15.08
CA GLU A 2 -13.95 6.45 -13.96
C GLU A 2 -14.92 5.74 -13.00
N GLY A 3 -14.58 5.69 -11.71
CA GLY A 3 -15.51 5.27 -10.66
C GLY A 3 -15.46 3.81 -10.20
N GLU A 4 -14.31 3.13 -10.22
CA GLU A 4 -14.14 1.89 -9.45
C GLU A 4 -13.79 2.23 -7.98
N ASN A 5 -14.52 1.65 -7.03
CA ASN A 5 -14.30 1.82 -5.59
C ASN A 5 -13.10 0.98 -5.08
N GLY A 6 -11.97 1.07 -5.76
CA GLY A 6 -10.76 0.32 -5.44
C GLY A 6 -9.83 1.14 -4.54
N VAL A 7 -9.56 0.66 -3.33
CA VAL A 7 -8.54 1.21 -2.44
C VAL A 7 -7.17 0.69 -2.86
N ARG A 8 -6.21 1.60 -3.06
CA ARG A 8 -4.81 1.25 -3.30
C ARG A 8 -3.91 2.17 -2.48
N THR A 9 -3.33 1.62 -1.42
CA THR A 9 -2.37 2.30 -0.54
C THR A 9 -0.92 1.90 -0.83
N THR A 10 -0.73 0.91 -1.69
CA THR A 10 0.58 0.37 -2.05
C THR A 10 1.40 1.33 -2.92
N LYS A 11 2.67 1.51 -2.56
CA LYS A 11 3.58 2.41 -3.25
C LYS A 11 4.32 1.70 -4.39
N PHE A 12 4.60 0.41 -4.22
CA PHE A 12 5.44 -0.33 -5.14
C PHE A 12 4.63 -1.34 -5.95
N THR A 13 5.07 -1.54 -7.19
CA THR A 13 4.74 -2.73 -7.99
C THR A 13 5.94 -3.68 -7.93
N LEU A 14 5.77 -4.98 -8.15
CA LEU A 14 6.87 -5.97 -8.15
C LEU A 14 8.08 -5.52 -9.00
N LEU A 15 7.84 -4.84 -10.13
CA LEU A 15 8.87 -4.33 -11.03
C LEU A 15 9.46 -2.96 -10.60
N THR A 16 8.69 -2.15 -9.89
CA THR A 16 9.10 -0.78 -9.52
C THR A 16 9.69 -0.68 -8.12
N PHE A 17 9.58 -1.75 -7.32
CA PHE A 17 10.09 -1.79 -5.95
C PHE A 17 11.57 -1.44 -5.86
N LEU A 18 12.44 -2.18 -6.54
CA LEU A 18 13.88 -1.98 -6.47
C LEU A 18 14.35 -0.59 -6.94
N PRO A 19 13.96 -0.09 -8.13
CA PRO A 19 14.45 1.21 -8.60
C PRO A 19 13.94 2.38 -7.75
N ILE A 20 12.69 2.33 -7.27
CA ILE A 20 12.12 3.40 -6.43
C ILE A 20 12.73 3.37 -5.03
N GLU A 21 12.82 2.19 -4.41
CA GLU A 21 13.39 2.05 -3.06
C GLU A 21 14.86 2.50 -3.03
N LEU A 22 15.66 2.12 -4.03
CA LEU A 22 17.05 2.59 -4.14
C LEU A 22 17.12 4.10 -4.34
N PHE A 23 16.25 4.66 -5.19
CA PHE A 23 16.19 6.11 -5.40
C PHE A 23 15.86 6.85 -4.09
N GLU A 24 14.85 6.40 -3.34
CA GLU A 24 14.50 6.98 -2.03
C GLU A 24 15.65 6.85 -1.01
N GLN A 25 16.38 5.73 -1.03
CA GLN A 25 17.54 5.55 -0.16
C GLN A 25 18.67 6.52 -0.53
N PHE A 26 18.96 6.76 -1.82
CA PHE A 26 20.00 7.69 -2.25
C PHE A 26 19.58 9.17 -2.22
N GLN A 27 18.33 9.50 -1.90
CA GLN A 27 17.98 10.87 -1.54
C GLN A 27 18.45 11.26 -0.12
N ARG A 28 18.85 10.27 0.70
CA ARG A 28 19.38 10.53 2.04
C ARG A 28 20.88 10.82 1.95
N LEU A 29 21.29 12.02 2.38
CA LEU A 29 22.69 12.47 2.37
C LEU A 29 23.67 11.46 2.99
N PHE A 30 23.26 10.78 4.07
CA PHE A 30 24.05 9.74 4.72
C PHE A 30 24.38 8.58 3.77
N ASN A 31 23.39 8.10 2.99
CA ASN A 31 23.58 7.01 2.05
C ASN A 31 24.45 7.44 0.86
N CYS A 32 24.36 8.69 0.40
CA CYS A 32 25.28 9.25 -0.59
C CYS A 32 26.72 9.27 -0.07
N PHE A 33 26.92 9.71 1.17
CA PHE A 33 28.24 9.72 1.82
C PHE A 33 28.83 8.31 1.89
N TRP A 34 28.07 7.31 2.35
CA TRP A 34 28.54 5.92 2.39
C TRP A 34 28.81 5.34 1.01
N LEU A 35 28.03 5.71 0.00
CA LEU A 35 28.29 5.32 -1.38
C LEU A 35 29.61 5.90 -1.88
N ALA A 36 29.86 7.19 -1.66
CA ALA A 36 31.13 7.83 -2.01
C ALA A 36 32.30 7.17 -1.27
N GLN A 37 32.13 6.86 0.01
CA GLN A 37 33.13 6.14 0.80
C GLN A 37 33.40 4.75 0.21
N CYS A 38 32.38 4.00 -0.20
CA CYS A 38 32.56 2.71 -0.86
C CYS A 38 33.36 2.85 -2.18
N ILE A 39 33.10 3.90 -2.96
CA ILE A 39 33.83 4.19 -4.21
C ILE A 39 35.30 4.50 -3.91
N ILE A 40 35.59 5.30 -2.88
CA ILE A 40 36.97 5.68 -2.51
C ILE A 40 37.76 4.45 -2.06
N VAL A 41 37.18 3.57 -1.24
CA VAL A 41 37.87 2.38 -0.72
C VAL A 41 38.13 1.32 -1.82
N LEU A 42 37.39 1.36 -2.95
CA LEU A 42 37.67 0.51 -4.11
C LEU A 42 38.93 0.91 -4.89
N ILE A 43 39.43 2.14 -4.71
CA ILE A 43 40.67 2.57 -5.34
C ILE A 43 41.85 2.03 -4.52
N PRO A 44 42.70 1.15 -5.10
CA PRO A 44 43.85 0.60 -4.39
C PRO A 44 44.80 1.72 -3.92
N ASP A 45 45.48 1.48 -2.80
CA ASP A 45 46.50 2.35 -2.20
C ASP A 45 46.03 3.71 -1.65
N MET A 46 44.74 4.06 -1.78
CA MET A 46 44.17 5.29 -1.18
C MET A 46 43.80 5.12 0.29
N THR A 47 43.42 3.91 0.71
CA THR A 47 42.88 3.64 2.06
C THR A 47 43.42 2.33 2.63
N PRO A 48 43.83 2.25 3.90
CA PRO A 48 44.26 0.99 4.54
C PRO A 48 43.09 0.06 4.89
N THR A 49 41.85 0.46 4.61
CA THR A 49 40.62 -0.27 4.96
C THR A 49 40.30 -1.35 3.93
N ASN A 50 39.80 -2.51 4.38
CA ASN A 50 39.37 -3.58 3.48
C ASN A 50 38.08 -3.18 2.73
N PRO A 51 38.07 -3.10 1.39
CA PRO A 51 36.91 -2.68 0.60
C PRO A 51 35.70 -3.60 0.78
N ILE A 52 35.94 -4.90 0.94
CA ILE A 52 34.88 -5.89 1.07
C ILE A 52 34.09 -5.64 2.36
N SER A 53 34.77 -5.36 3.46
CA SER A 53 34.12 -5.11 4.75
C SER A 53 33.21 -3.87 4.71
N THR A 54 33.66 -2.77 4.08
CA THR A 54 32.87 -1.53 3.96
C THR A 54 31.66 -1.71 3.06
N ILE A 55 31.84 -2.33 1.89
CA ILE A 55 30.75 -2.59 0.94
C ILE A 55 29.71 -3.53 1.55
N LEU A 56 30.16 -4.59 2.23
CA LEU A 56 29.27 -5.55 2.87
C LEU A 56 28.46 -4.90 4.00
N ALA A 57 29.09 -4.09 4.85
CA ALA A 57 28.40 -3.39 5.93
C ALA A 57 27.33 -2.41 5.37
N PHE A 58 27.68 -1.63 4.35
CA PHE A 58 26.74 -0.69 3.73
C PHE A 58 25.62 -1.42 2.99
N GLY A 59 25.95 -2.43 2.19
CA GLY A 59 24.98 -3.26 1.48
C GLY A 59 24.01 -3.98 2.42
N PHE A 60 24.48 -4.42 3.60
CA PHE A 60 23.64 -4.99 4.63
C PHE A 60 22.61 -3.99 5.16
N VAL A 61 23.02 -2.76 5.47
CA VAL A 61 22.11 -1.71 5.95
C VAL A 61 21.06 -1.35 4.90
N ILE A 62 21.48 -1.18 3.65
CA ILE A 62 20.59 -0.93 2.51
C ILE A 62 19.62 -2.09 2.30
N GLY A 63 20.11 -3.33 2.37
CA GLY A 63 19.31 -4.55 2.25
C GLY A 63 18.28 -4.71 3.37
N LEU A 64 18.65 -4.42 4.62
CA LEU A 64 17.70 -4.41 5.74
C LEU A 64 16.63 -3.34 5.56
N SER A 65 17.01 -2.14 5.14
CA SER A 65 16.06 -1.06 4.87
C SER A 65 15.08 -1.45 3.77
N ALA A 66 15.58 -1.96 2.64
CA ALA A 66 14.76 -2.41 1.53
C ALA A 66 13.83 -3.56 1.97
N THR A 67 14.35 -4.54 2.71
CA THR A 67 13.54 -5.67 3.22
C THR A 67 12.39 -5.18 4.09
N LYS A 68 12.65 -4.23 4.99
CA LYS A 68 11.62 -3.62 5.82
C LYS A 68 10.57 -2.89 4.98
N SER A 69 10.99 -2.03 4.04
CA SER A 69 10.08 -1.30 3.16
C SER A 69 9.21 -2.25 2.33
N GLY A 70 9.81 -3.32 1.79
CA GLY A 70 9.10 -4.35 1.04
C GLY A 70 8.10 -5.14 1.89
N TRP A 71 8.46 -5.47 3.13
CA TRP A 71 7.54 -6.13 4.07
C TRP A 71 6.34 -5.25 4.42
N GLU A 72 6.58 -3.96 4.68
CA GLU A 72 5.51 -2.99 4.94
C GLU A 72 4.58 -2.85 3.73
N ASP A 73 5.12 -2.75 2.51
CA ASP A 73 4.30 -2.64 1.30
C ASP A 73 3.53 -3.95 1.03
N TYR A 74 4.13 -5.12 1.30
CA TYR A 74 3.42 -6.41 1.19
C TYR A 74 2.22 -6.48 2.14
N GLN A 75 2.37 -6.02 3.38
CA GLN A 75 1.25 -5.95 4.32
C GLN A 75 0.16 -5.00 3.82
N ARG A 76 0.52 -3.87 3.21
CA ARG A 76 -0.45 -2.96 2.56
C ARG A 76 -1.15 -3.63 1.38
N HIS A 77 -0.45 -4.38 0.54
CA HIS A 77 -1.06 -5.15 -0.56
C HIS A 77 -2.10 -6.15 -0.04
N LYS A 78 -1.80 -6.83 1.07
CA LYS A 78 -2.73 -7.76 1.70
C LYS A 78 -3.97 -7.03 2.23
N ALA A 79 -3.78 -5.92 2.94
CA ALA A 79 -4.87 -5.12 3.49
C ALA A 79 -5.76 -4.50 2.40
N ASP A 80 -5.15 -3.92 1.35
CA ASP A 80 -5.87 -3.39 0.18
C ASP A 80 -6.70 -4.49 -0.48
N ARG A 81 -6.16 -5.71 -0.63
CA ARG A 81 -6.89 -6.84 -1.21
C ARG A 81 -8.09 -7.23 -0.36
N GLU A 82 -7.91 -7.29 0.97
CA GLU A 82 -8.98 -7.61 1.90
C GLU A 82 -10.11 -6.57 1.81
N ALA A 83 -9.78 -5.27 1.92
CA ALA A 83 -10.72 -4.16 1.82
C ALA A 83 -11.50 -4.17 0.49
N ASN A 84 -10.81 -4.41 -0.63
CA ASN A 84 -11.42 -4.45 -1.97
C ASN A 84 -12.27 -5.70 -2.26
N SER A 85 -12.11 -6.75 -1.46
CA SER A 85 -12.84 -8.02 -1.59
C SER A 85 -13.98 -8.19 -0.59
N GLN A 86 -14.20 -7.20 0.28
CA GLN A 86 -15.31 -7.19 1.22
C GLN A 86 -16.63 -7.32 0.45
N ILE A 87 -17.50 -8.22 0.90
CA ILE A 87 -18.77 -8.50 0.23
C ILE A 87 -19.81 -7.47 0.66
N VAL A 88 -20.48 -6.86 -0.32
CA VAL A 88 -21.52 -5.84 -0.14
C VAL A 88 -22.78 -6.23 -0.91
N GLU A 89 -23.96 -5.82 -0.43
CA GLU A 89 -25.23 -6.03 -1.12
C GLU A 89 -25.59 -4.80 -1.95
N ILE A 90 -25.56 -4.94 -3.28
CA ILE A 90 -25.88 -3.87 -4.25
C ILE A 90 -27.22 -4.20 -4.93
N LEU A 91 -28.09 -3.21 -5.04
CA LEU A 91 -29.34 -3.32 -5.80
C LEU A 91 -29.03 -3.29 -7.31
N ARG A 92 -29.22 -4.41 -7.99
CA ARG A 92 -29.13 -4.53 -9.45
C ARG A 92 -30.29 -5.36 -9.97
N ASP A 93 -30.87 -4.96 -11.09
CA ASP A 93 -32.03 -5.64 -11.69
C ASP A 93 -33.21 -5.80 -10.69
N SER A 94 -33.43 -4.79 -9.84
CA SER A 94 -34.45 -4.80 -8.78
C SER A 94 -34.24 -5.84 -7.66
N GLU A 95 -33.06 -6.47 -7.58
CA GLU A 95 -32.69 -7.42 -6.53
C GLU A 95 -31.39 -7.01 -5.84
N PHE A 96 -31.28 -7.25 -4.53
CA PHE A 96 -30.01 -7.09 -3.83
C PHE A 96 -29.13 -8.32 -4.06
N ARG A 97 -27.98 -8.12 -4.71
CA ARG A 97 -27.01 -9.16 -5.00
C ARG A 97 -25.67 -8.84 -4.35
N ARG A 98 -24.92 -9.89 -4.04
CA ARG A 98 -23.61 -9.79 -3.39
C ARG A 98 -22.53 -9.51 -4.43
N PHE A 99 -21.77 -8.45 -4.22
CA PHE A 99 -20.61 -8.08 -5.02
C PHE A 99 -19.42 -7.75 -4.11
N GLU A 100 -18.23 -7.73 -4.67
CA GLU A 100 -17.06 -7.18 -3.99
C GLU A 100 -17.17 -5.64 -3.90
N SER A 101 -16.67 -5.06 -2.81
CA SER A 101 -16.72 -3.61 -2.54
C SER A 101 -16.11 -2.78 -3.66
N ARG A 102 -15.07 -3.29 -4.34
CA ARG A 102 -14.46 -2.64 -5.50
C ARG A 102 -15.40 -2.46 -6.71
N CYS A 103 -16.48 -3.23 -6.77
CA CYS A 103 -17.46 -3.18 -7.85
C CYS A 103 -18.56 -2.13 -7.64
N ILE A 104 -18.55 -1.42 -6.51
CA ILE A 104 -19.46 -0.30 -6.25
C ILE A 104 -19.16 0.82 -7.24
N ARG A 105 -20.22 1.42 -7.79
CA ARG A 105 -20.15 2.59 -8.66
C ARG A 105 -21.05 3.70 -8.14
N VAL A 106 -20.76 4.94 -8.53
CA VAL A 106 -21.60 6.10 -8.19
C VAL A 106 -23.01 5.88 -8.72
N GLY A 107 -24.01 6.01 -7.84
CA GLY A 107 -25.42 5.78 -8.15
C GLY A 107 -25.93 4.38 -7.77
N ASP A 108 -25.05 3.46 -7.38
CA ASP A 108 -25.46 2.16 -6.84
C ASP A 108 -26.18 2.35 -5.49
N VAL A 109 -27.33 1.69 -5.31
CA VAL A 109 -28.02 1.62 -4.03
C VAL A 109 -27.50 0.40 -3.28
N ILE A 110 -26.93 0.60 -2.10
CA ILE A 110 -26.35 -0.46 -1.29
C ILE A 110 -27.10 -0.65 0.02
N ARG A 111 -27.17 -1.89 0.46
CA ARG A 111 -27.73 -2.27 1.76
C ARG A 111 -26.59 -2.66 2.68
N VAL A 112 -26.49 -1.97 3.81
CA VAL A 112 -25.50 -2.24 4.86
C VAL A 112 -26.25 -2.82 6.06
N LYS A 113 -25.77 -3.94 6.59
CA LYS A 113 -26.36 -4.59 7.77
C LYS A 113 -25.70 -4.08 9.04
N LYS A 114 -26.36 -4.32 10.16
CA LYS A 114 -25.80 -4.05 11.48
C LYS A 114 -24.45 -4.78 11.63
N GLU A 115 -23.47 -4.12 12.25
CA GLU A 115 -22.09 -4.61 12.46
C GLU A 115 -21.25 -4.76 11.18
N GLU A 116 -21.71 -4.29 10.02
CA GLU A 116 -20.91 -4.19 8.81
C GLU A 116 -20.22 -2.82 8.71
N GLN A 117 -19.01 -2.79 8.17
CA GLN A 117 -18.30 -1.55 7.87
C GLN A 117 -18.86 -0.88 6.62
N PHE A 118 -18.85 0.45 6.60
CA PHE A 118 -19.26 1.23 5.44
C PHE A 118 -18.23 1.11 4.31
N PRO A 119 -18.63 0.64 3.11
CA PRO A 119 -17.69 0.33 2.04
C PRO A 119 -17.31 1.55 1.17
N ALA A 120 -18.06 2.65 1.30
CA ALA A 120 -17.86 3.90 0.58
C ALA A 120 -18.60 5.03 1.30
N ASP A 121 -18.36 6.28 0.88
CA ASP A 121 -19.17 7.42 1.29
C ASP A 121 -20.59 7.29 0.71
N MET A 122 -21.61 7.48 1.55
CA MET A 122 -23.01 7.25 1.18
C MET A 122 -23.94 8.35 1.68
N VAL A 123 -25.12 8.41 1.05
CA VAL A 123 -26.27 9.16 1.55
C VAL A 123 -27.31 8.16 2.04
N LEU A 124 -27.76 8.31 3.30
CA LEU A 124 -28.78 7.46 3.88
C LEU A 124 -30.15 7.73 3.20
N LEU A 125 -30.76 6.70 2.64
CA LEU A 125 -32.09 6.78 2.01
C LEU A 125 -33.22 6.26 2.91
N SER A 126 -32.95 5.19 3.66
CA SER A 126 -33.92 4.52 4.54
C SER A 126 -33.17 3.71 5.58
N CYS A 127 -33.70 3.62 6.80
CA CYS A 127 -33.16 2.78 7.87
C CYS A 127 -34.26 1.86 8.43
N ASP A 128 -33.87 0.66 8.88
CA ASP A 128 -34.77 -0.26 9.58
C ASP A 128 -34.81 0.10 11.06
N GLY A 129 -35.71 1.01 11.40
CA GLY A 129 -35.91 1.53 12.75
C GLY A 129 -36.87 2.71 12.67
N GLY A 130 -38.03 2.61 13.33
CA GLY A 130 -39.15 3.56 13.17
C GLY A 130 -38.89 5.03 13.54
N ALA A 131 -37.64 5.42 13.79
CA ALA A 131 -37.21 6.78 14.06
C ALA A 131 -36.49 7.47 12.87
N ASP A 132 -36.34 6.85 11.70
CA ASP A 132 -35.54 7.38 10.56
C ASP A 132 -34.08 7.74 10.92
N MET A 133 -33.60 7.22 12.05
CA MET A 133 -32.26 7.48 12.58
C MET A 133 -31.40 6.22 12.48
N CYS A 134 -30.21 6.38 11.91
CA CYS A 134 -29.16 5.36 11.88
C CYS A 134 -28.00 5.83 12.78
N TYR A 135 -27.43 4.90 13.55
CA TYR A 135 -26.27 5.15 14.42
C TYR A 135 -25.04 4.48 13.82
N LEU A 136 -23.90 5.18 13.86
CA LEU A 136 -22.59 4.73 13.38
C LEU A 136 -21.72 4.28 14.56
#